data_AF-A0A953BK19-F1
#
_entry.id   AF-A0A953BK19-F1
#
_cell.length_a   1.000
_cell.length_b   1.000
_cell.length_c   1.000
_cell.angle_alpha   90.00
_cell.angle_beta   90.00
_cell.angle_gamma   90.00
#
_symmetry.space_group_name_H-M   'P 1'
#
loop_
_entity.id
_entity.type
_entity.pdbx_description
1 polymer ?
#
loop_
_entity_poly.entity_id
_entity_poly.type
_entity_poly.pdbx_seq_one_letter_code
_entity_poly.pdbx_strand_id
1 'polypeptide(L)'
;MRAFCCLRYRDAGISSRVETTNAAVADLIVRSRSGANRELCGPGSIIVRPAAFASANTAVSARAGGGGGAANSAVCFCLGVTSVDPTKFQLLFERFISKERNEPPDIDIDFEHERREEVIQYIYRKYGRDRAALTAEAISYRRRSAVRDVGKALGLSLDLVDRLAKSIEWWDKGAIDPESLREMGLNPEDITLQWLARLVGELLGFPRHLSQHVGGFVITRTPLCELVPVENAAMPDRTVIEWDKDDIDAVGMFKVDVLGLGMLTCLSKALDLVNRGKGAKGQRDKRGGNKPITGKHDP
;
A
#
# COMPACT_ATOMS: atom_id res chain seq x y z
N MET A 1 1.57 -1.82 25.09
CA MET A 1 2.51 -0.75 24.68
C MET A 1 1.97 -0.19 23.37
N ARG A 2 1.03 0.77 23.39
CA ARG A 2 0.39 1.27 22.16
C ARG A 2 1.28 2.33 21.51
N ALA A 3 1.73 2.09 20.28
CA ALA A 3 2.51 3.05 19.51
C ALA A 3 1.57 3.88 18.63
N PHE A 4 1.38 5.16 18.98
CA PHE A 4 0.56 6.08 18.18
C PHE A 4 1.40 6.72 17.08
N CYS A 5 0.83 6.82 15.86
CA CYS A 5 1.35 7.69 14.81
C CYS A 5 1.14 9.14 15.24
N CYS A 6 2.23 9.82 15.60
CA CYS A 6 2.17 11.22 16.00
C CYS A 6 2.92 12.09 15.00
N LEU A 7 2.17 12.86 14.22
CA LEU A 7 2.73 13.91 13.37
C LEU A 7 3.24 15.06 14.24
N ARG A 8 4.52 15.02 14.64
CA ARG A 8 5.21 16.22 15.14
C ARG A 8 5.84 16.98 13.98
N TYR A 9 5.35 18.20 13.75
CA TYR A 9 5.94 19.17 12.85
C TYR A 9 6.60 20.31 13.65
N ARG A 10 7.67 20.92 13.11
CA ARG A 10 8.17 22.21 13.61
C ARG A 10 7.39 23.32 12.90
N ASP A 11 7.03 24.37 13.61
CA ASP A 11 6.23 25.49 13.09
C ASP A 11 6.80 26.11 11.79
N ALA A 12 8.13 26.07 11.63
CA ALA A 12 8.83 26.53 10.44
C ALA A 12 8.41 25.83 9.12
N GLY A 13 7.98 24.56 9.16
CA GLY A 13 7.54 23.82 7.98
C GLY A 13 6.10 24.12 7.56
N ILE A 14 5.28 24.60 8.50
CA ILE A 14 3.90 25.04 8.23
C ILE A 14 3.88 26.48 7.70
N SER A 15 4.75 27.35 8.22
CA SER A 15 4.77 28.78 7.89
C SER A 15 4.90 29.05 6.39
N SER A 16 5.75 28.31 5.67
CA SER A 16 6.04 28.58 4.25
C SER A 16 4.87 28.31 3.29
N ARG A 17 3.99 27.34 3.60
CA ARG A 17 2.75 27.10 2.82
C ARG A 17 1.54 27.84 3.38
N VAL A 18 1.52 28.15 4.68
CA VAL A 18 0.47 28.96 5.32
C VAL A 18 0.52 30.41 4.84
N GLU A 19 1.71 30.99 4.61
CA GLU A 19 1.86 32.32 4.01
C GLU A 19 1.28 32.40 2.58
N THR A 20 1.17 31.27 1.88
CA THR A 20 0.57 31.17 0.55
C THR A 20 -0.91 30.71 0.56
N THR A 21 -1.48 30.39 1.73
CA THR A 21 -2.88 29.92 1.84
C THR A 21 -3.75 30.83 2.72
N ASN A 22 -5.08 30.67 2.55
CA ASN A 22 -6.10 31.54 3.13
C ASN A 22 -6.22 31.35 4.67
N ALA A 23 -6.71 32.39 5.37
CA ALA A 23 -6.88 32.43 6.84
C ALA A 23 -7.68 31.24 7.42
N ALA A 24 -8.55 30.63 6.60
CA ALA A 24 -9.30 29.42 6.96
C ALA A 24 -8.40 28.19 7.24
N VAL A 25 -7.28 28.04 6.54
CA VAL A 25 -6.32 26.94 6.77
C VAL A 25 -5.60 27.12 8.11
N ALA A 26 -5.25 28.37 8.44
CA ALA A 26 -4.62 28.70 9.72
C ALA A 26 -5.55 28.41 10.91
N ASP A 27 -6.85 28.75 10.80
CA ASP A 27 -7.84 28.44 11.84
C ASP A 27 -8.03 26.92 12.02
N LEU A 28 -8.04 26.14 10.92
CA LEU A 28 -8.09 24.67 10.98
C LEU A 28 -6.86 24.06 11.66
N ILE A 29 -5.66 24.61 11.42
CA ILE A 29 -4.44 24.18 12.10
C ILE A 29 -4.54 24.48 13.61
N VAL A 30 -5.01 25.66 13.99
CA VAL A 30 -5.19 26.03 15.41
C VAL A 30 -6.19 25.11 16.10
N ARG A 31 -7.33 24.79 15.45
CA ARG A 31 -8.31 23.81 15.95
C ARG A 31 -7.74 22.39 16.07
N SER A 32 -6.90 21.98 15.12
CA SER A 32 -6.21 20.68 15.19
C SER A 32 -5.17 20.60 16.33
N ARG A 33 -4.57 21.75 16.71
CA ARG A 33 -3.66 21.87 17.85
C ARG A 33 -4.36 21.78 19.20
N SER A 34 -5.60 22.27 19.30
CA SER A 34 -6.36 22.33 20.57
C SER A 34 -7.24 21.11 20.85
N GLY A 35 -7.58 20.28 19.84
CA GLY A 35 -8.64 19.28 20.00
C GLY A 35 -8.26 17.80 20.21
N ALA A 36 -7.10 17.31 19.74
CA ALA A 36 -6.82 15.86 19.76
C ALA A 36 -5.34 15.43 19.68
N ASN A 37 -4.48 16.15 18.94
CA ASN A 37 -3.10 15.70 18.66
C ASN A 37 -2.15 15.77 19.88
N ARG A 38 -2.47 16.54 20.93
CA ARG A 38 -1.65 16.62 22.14
C ARG A 38 -1.94 15.50 23.15
N GLU A 39 -3.19 15.03 23.21
CA GLU A 39 -3.61 13.99 24.17
C GLU A 39 -3.25 12.57 23.71
N LEU A 40 -3.18 12.33 22.39
CA LEU A 40 -2.82 11.02 21.81
C LEU A 40 -1.30 10.77 21.72
N CYS A 41 -0.47 11.80 21.90
CA CYS A 41 0.98 11.72 21.71
C CYS A 41 1.76 11.62 23.02
N GLY A 42 1.68 10.46 23.67
CA GLY A 42 2.50 10.11 24.83
C GLY A 42 4.00 9.92 24.50
N PRO A 43 4.85 9.77 25.53
CA PRO A 43 6.32 9.60 25.41
C PRO A 43 6.80 8.31 24.69
N GLY A 44 5.87 7.47 24.21
CA GLY A 44 6.11 6.25 23.42
C GLY A 44 5.77 6.34 21.93
N SER A 45 5.38 7.52 21.43
CA SER A 45 4.97 7.69 20.03
C SER A 45 6.16 7.69 19.04
N ILE A 46 5.99 7.02 17.90
CA ILE A 46 6.97 7.04 16.79
C ILE A 46 6.65 8.25 15.92
N ILE A 47 7.66 9.10 15.71
CA ILE A 47 7.51 10.35 14.95
C ILE A 47 7.93 10.13 13.50
N VAL A 48 6.94 10.02 12.61
CA VAL A 48 7.17 10.05 11.16
C VAL A 48 7.14 11.51 10.71
N ARG A 49 8.23 12.00 10.13
CA ARG A 49 8.28 13.35 9.51
C ARG A 49 7.93 13.25 8.02
N PRO A 50 6.83 13.86 7.55
CA PRO A 50 6.40 13.78 6.15
C PRO A 50 7.35 14.38 5.12
N ALA A 51 8.08 15.44 5.50
CA ALA A 51 8.98 16.17 4.58
C ALA A 51 10.06 15.28 3.95
N ALA A 52 10.36 14.14 4.55
CA ALA A 52 11.29 13.18 3.98
C ALA A 52 10.73 12.33 2.84
N PHE A 53 9.41 12.19 2.74
CA PHE A 53 8.73 11.43 1.69
C PHE A 53 8.30 12.33 0.52
N ALA A 54 8.16 13.64 0.75
CA ALA A 54 7.63 14.61 -0.20
C ALA A 54 8.57 14.97 -1.39
N SER A 55 9.84 14.55 -1.39
CA SER A 55 10.78 14.82 -2.51
C SER A 55 10.69 13.77 -3.63
N ALA A 56 10.05 12.64 -3.38
CA ALA A 56 9.60 11.76 -4.44
C ALA A 56 8.24 12.25 -4.95
N ASN A 57 7.93 12.10 -6.24
CA ASN A 57 6.59 12.37 -6.80
C ASN A 57 5.55 11.44 -6.14
N THR A 58 5.19 11.78 -4.91
CA THR A 58 4.41 10.97 -3.99
C THR A 58 3.00 11.50 -4.09
N ALA A 59 2.09 10.66 -4.57
CA ALA A 59 0.68 10.96 -4.48
C ALA A 59 0.15 10.20 -3.29
N VAL A 60 -0.15 10.90 -2.20
CA VAL A 60 -0.88 10.29 -1.10
C VAL A 60 -2.32 10.08 -1.53
N SER A 61 -2.71 8.81 -1.71
CA SER A 61 -4.12 8.45 -1.82
C SER A 61 -4.65 8.18 -0.43
N ALA A 62 -5.38 9.14 0.13
CA ALA A 62 -6.29 8.79 1.22
C ALA A 62 -7.42 7.96 0.60
N ARG A 63 -7.43 6.64 0.83
CA ARG A 63 -8.52 5.77 0.35
C ARG A 63 -9.86 6.28 0.87
N ALA A 64 -10.72 6.75 -0.04
CA ALA A 64 -12.13 6.97 0.21
C ALA A 64 -12.88 5.62 0.24
N GLY A 65 -12.60 4.81 1.26
CA GLY A 65 -13.21 3.49 1.43
C GLY A 65 -12.72 2.86 2.72
N GLY A 66 -13.36 3.21 3.84
CA GLY A 66 -12.99 2.79 5.20
C GLY A 66 -11.81 3.59 5.77
N GLY A 67 -12.06 4.53 6.67
CA GLY A 67 -11.04 5.14 7.53
C GLY A 67 -10.09 6.20 6.93
N GLY A 68 -9.98 6.36 5.61
CA GLY A 68 -9.03 7.32 5.01
C GLY A 68 -9.45 8.79 5.15
N GLY A 69 -9.07 9.44 6.25
CA GLY A 69 -9.35 10.85 6.51
C GLY A 69 -8.19 11.83 6.24
N ALA A 70 -7.00 11.33 5.86
CA ALA A 70 -5.79 12.17 5.77
C ALA A 70 -5.90 13.31 4.73
N ALA A 71 -6.66 13.08 3.65
CA ALA A 71 -6.96 14.11 2.64
C ALA A 71 -7.69 15.34 3.21
N ASN A 72 -8.39 15.18 4.34
CA ASN A 72 -9.19 16.25 4.96
C ASN A 72 -8.40 17.01 6.04
N SER A 73 -7.15 16.62 6.28
CA SER A 73 -6.31 17.22 7.30
C SER A 73 -5.53 18.41 6.75
N ALA A 74 -5.82 19.61 7.25
CA ALA A 74 -5.03 20.81 6.97
C ALA A 74 -3.55 20.64 7.36
N VAL A 75 -3.27 19.87 8.41
CA VAL A 75 -1.90 19.54 8.82
C VAL A 75 -1.21 18.69 7.74
N CYS A 76 -1.88 17.69 7.18
CA CYS A 76 -1.32 16.86 6.10
C CYS A 76 -1.07 17.69 4.83
N PHE A 77 -1.98 18.59 4.48
CA PHE A 77 -1.81 19.50 3.35
C PHE A 77 -0.61 20.45 3.53
N CYS A 78 -0.50 21.09 4.69
CA CYS A 78 0.61 22.00 4.99
C CYS A 78 1.97 21.29 5.05
N LEU A 79 1.99 20.03 5.48
CA LEU A 79 3.21 19.20 5.50
C LEU A 79 3.57 18.61 4.13
N GLY A 80 2.75 18.86 3.10
CA GLY A 80 2.95 18.31 1.77
C GLY A 80 2.71 16.79 1.68
N VAL A 81 2.03 16.22 2.67
CA VAL A 81 1.52 14.84 2.61
C VAL A 81 0.44 14.79 1.53
N THR A 82 -0.52 15.71 1.57
CA THR A 82 -1.63 15.75 0.61
C THR A 82 -1.53 16.98 -0.30
N SER A 83 -1.95 16.83 -1.55
CA SER A 83 -2.00 17.93 -2.53
C SER A 83 -3.36 18.61 -2.60
N VAL A 84 -4.34 18.16 -1.81
CA VAL A 84 -5.73 18.66 -1.80
C VAL A 84 -5.88 19.69 -0.69
N ASP A 85 -6.28 20.91 -1.07
CA ASP A 85 -6.62 21.96 -0.11
C ASP A 85 -7.99 21.67 0.51
N PRO A 86 -8.06 21.40 1.84
CA PRO A 86 -9.31 21.03 2.50
C PRO A 86 -10.32 22.18 2.56
N THR A 87 -9.92 23.42 2.24
CA THR A 87 -10.85 24.56 2.21
C THR A 87 -11.61 24.69 0.89
N LYS A 88 -11.13 24.03 -0.17
CA LYS A 88 -11.75 24.09 -1.51
C LYS A 88 -12.80 23.00 -1.73
N PHE A 89 -12.85 22.00 -0.86
CA PHE A 89 -13.78 20.88 -0.95
C PHE A 89 -14.37 20.61 0.43
N GLN A 90 -15.70 20.51 0.53
CA GLN A 90 -16.39 20.11 1.77
C GLN A 90 -16.21 18.60 2.01
N LEU A 91 -15.00 18.20 2.35
CA LEU A 91 -14.70 16.83 2.76
C LEU A 91 -14.83 16.74 4.28
N LEU A 92 -15.70 15.85 4.77
CA LEU A 92 -16.06 15.72 6.19
C LEU A 92 -14.82 15.41 7.05
N PHE A 93 -14.39 16.40 7.86
CA PHE A 93 -13.22 16.33 8.75
C PHE A 93 -13.36 15.27 9.85
N GLU A 94 -14.59 15.01 10.31
CA GLU A 94 -14.93 14.09 11.41
C GLU A 94 -14.59 12.62 11.13
N ARG A 95 -14.25 12.28 9.88
CA ARG A 95 -13.80 10.93 9.49
C ARG A 95 -12.31 10.66 9.74
N PHE A 96 -11.48 11.68 10.03
CA PHE A 96 -10.03 11.49 10.22
C PHE A 96 -9.61 11.31 11.67
N ILE A 97 -10.17 12.11 12.58
CA ILE A 97 -9.94 12.03 14.02
C ILE A 97 -11.31 12.15 14.68
N SER A 98 -11.93 11.01 14.97
CA SER A 98 -13.13 11.00 15.81
C SER A 98 -12.69 10.86 17.25
N LYS A 99 -13.02 11.85 18.08
CA LYS A 99 -12.79 11.82 19.54
C LYS A 99 -13.50 10.62 20.21
N GLU A 100 -14.49 10.04 19.53
CA GLU A 100 -15.33 8.94 20.02
C GLU A 100 -14.78 7.54 19.66
N ARG A 101 -13.89 7.41 18.67
CA ARG A 101 -13.40 6.09 18.20
C ARG A 101 -12.15 5.56 18.93
N ASN A 102 -11.37 6.40 19.61
CA ASN A 102 -10.13 6.01 20.31
C ASN A 102 -9.20 5.08 19.50
N GLU A 103 -9.22 5.21 18.16
CA GLU A 103 -8.39 4.47 17.21
C GLU A 103 -7.25 5.38 16.73
N PRO A 104 -6.02 4.85 16.55
CA PRO A 104 -4.91 5.64 16.02
C PRO A 104 -5.22 6.09 14.58
N PRO A 105 -4.80 7.32 14.17
CA PRO A 105 -5.00 7.77 12.80
C PRO A 105 -4.15 6.94 11.83
N ASP A 106 -4.79 6.36 10.83
CA ASP A 106 -4.13 5.59 9.76
C ASP A 106 -3.80 6.53 8.58
N ILE A 107 -2.50 6.65 8.26
CA ILE A 107 -2.00 7.52 7.19
C ILE A 107 -1.19 6.67 6.23
N ASP A 108 -1.86 6.24 5.16
CA ASP A 108 -1.23 5.57 4.04
C ASP A 108 -0.49 6.57 3.16
N ILE A 109 0.73 6.23 2.74
CA ILE A 109 1.51 7.01 1.77
C ILE A 109 1.81 6.12 0.58
N ASP A 110 1.26 6.45 -0.58
CA ASP A 110 1.53 5.71 -1.81
C ASP A 110 2.69 6.32 -2.61
N PHE A 111 3.47 5.44 -3.22
CA PHE A 111 4.64 5.82 -4.01
C PHE A 111 4.56 5.27 -5.42
N GLU A 112 5.37 5.82 -6.32
CA GLU A 112 5.65 5.18 -7.61
C GLU A 112 6.20 3.77 -7.40
N HIS A 113 5.67 2.79 -8.13
CA HIS A 113 6.09 1.40 -8.02
C HIS A 113 7.61 1.24 -8.23
N GLU A 114 8.18 1.92 -9.22
CA GLU A 114 9.61 1.85 -9.55
C GLU A 114 10.52 2.44 -8.46
N ARG A 115 9.99 3.26 -7.56
CA ARG A 115 10.74 3.90 -6.46
C ARG A 115 10.53 3.24 -5.12
N ARG A 116 9.73 2.17 -5.06
CA ARG A 116 9.39 1.48 -3.80
C ARG A 116 10.63 1.01 -3.04
N GLU A 117 11.63 0.50 -3.75
CA GLU A 117 12.89 0.05 -3.13
C GLU A 117 13.64 1.20 -2.46
N GLU A 118 13.69 2.37 -3.08
CA GLU A 118 14.33 3.56 -2.52
C GLU A 118 13.72 3.93 -1.17
N VAL A 119 12.39 3.84 -1.07
CA VAL A 119 11.62 4.13 0.14
C VAL A 119 11.89 3.09 1.24
N ILE A 120 11.86 1.80 0.90
CA ILE A 120 12.18 0.73 1.86
C ILE A 120 13.57 0.93 2.44
N GLN A 121 14.57 1.16 1.58
CA GLN A 121 15.95 1.37 2.03
C GLN A 121 16.11 2.66 2.83
N TYR A 122 15.33 3.69 2.51
CA TYR A 122 15.29 4.90 3.34
C TYR A 122 14.76 4.62 4.75
N ILE A 123 13.70 3.82 4.88
CA ILE A 123 13.15 3.43 6.18
C ILE A 123 14.21 2.67 7.00
N TYR A 124 14.91 1.71 6.39
CA TYR A 124 16.00 1.00 7.06
C TYR A 124 17.13 1.93 7.50
N ARG A 125 17.59 2.85 6.63
CA ARG A 125 18.64 3.82 6.97
C ARG A 125 18.23 4.76 8.10
N LYS A 126 16.95 5.13 8.16
CA LYS A 126 16.45 6.12 9.12
C LYS A 126 16.18 5.53 10.50
N TYR A 127 15.53 4.36 10.54
CA TYR A 127 15.07 3.77 11.80
C TYR A 127 15.94 2.61 12.28
N GLY A 128 16.82 2.10 11.42
CA GLY A 128 17.66 0.95 11.70
C GLY A 128 17.00 -0.36 11.26
N ARG A 129 17.79 -1.26 10.68
CA ARG A 129 17.33 -2.58 10.23
C ARG A 129 16.96 -3.51 11.39
N ASP A 130 17.45 -3.21 12.58
CA ASP A 130 17.13 -3.86 13.85
C ASP A 130 15.74 -3.49 14.38
N ARG A 131 15.13 -2.38 13.90
CA ARG A 131 13.87 -1.82 14.42
C ARG A 131 12.76 -1.71 13.40
N ALA A 132 13.08 -1.98 12.14
CA ALA A 132 12.20 -1.82 11.01
C ALA A 132 12.28 -3.09 10.14
N ALA A 133 11.13 -3.61 9.70
CA ALA A 133 11.05 -4.81 8.87
C ALA A 133 9.74 -4.85 8.08
N LEU A 134 9.71 -5.67 7.03
CA LEU A 134 8.47 -6.04 6.35
C LEU A 134 7.64 -6.98 7.24
N THR A 135 6.33 -6.90 7.11
CA THR A 135 5.40 -7.89 7.69
C THR A 135 5.30 -9.13 6.80
N ALA A 136 4.94 -10.27 7.38
CA ALA A 136 4.61 -11.45 6.62
C ALA A 136 3.19 -11.36 6.03
N GLU A 137 2.90 -12.27 5.11
CA GLU A 137 1.57 -12.56 4.63
C GLU A 137 1.33 -14.07 4.76
N ALA A 138 0.41 -14.47 5.64
CA ALA A 138 0.06 -15.86 5.85
C ALA A 138 -0.84 -16.36 4.70
N ILE A 139 -0.25 -17.12 3.78
CA ILE A 139 -0.98 -17.67 2.64
C ILE A 139 -1.67 -18.95 3.05
N SER A 140 -2.99 -18.97 2.97
CA SER A 140 -3.81 -20.16 3.20
C SER A 140 -4.11 -20.92 1.91
N TYR A 141 -4.46 -22.20 2.05
CA TYR A 141 -4.96 -23.02 0.97
C TYR A 141 -6.29 -22.47 0.43
N ARG A 142 -6.27 -22.13 -0.85
CA ARG A 142 -7.44 -21.82 -1.67
C ARG A 142 -7.68 -22.99 -2.61
N ARG A 143 -8.88 -23.11 -3.19
CA ARG A 143 -9.26 -24.25 -4.04
C ARG A 143 -8.20 -24.62 -5.08
N ARG A 144 -7.70 -23.66 -5.87
CA ARG A 144 -6.68 -23.94 -6.89
C ARG A 144 -5.36 -24.47 -6.33
N SER A 145 -4.88 -23.94 -5.20
CA SER A 145 -3.63 -24.43 -4.60
C SER A 145 -3.84 -25.78 -3.92
N ALA A 146 -4.98 -25.98 -3.26
CA ALA A 146 -5.34 -27.26 -2.65
C ALA A 146 -5.45 -28.37 -3.70
N VAL A 147 -6.17 -28.15 -4.80
CA VAL A 147 -6.28 -29.11 -5.91
C VAL A 147 -4.91 -29.46 -6.49
N ARG A 148 -4.03 -28.47 -6.66
CA ARG A 148 -2.68 -28.70 -7.18
C ARG A 148 -1.83 -29.57 -6.27
N ASP A 149 -1.82 -29.30 -4.97
CA ASP A 149 -0.96 -30.02 -4.04
C ASP A 149 -1.55 -31.40 -3.71
N VAL A 150 -2.86 -31.52 -3.46
CA VAL A 150 -3.53 -32.81 -3.21
C VAL A 150 -3.51 -33.69 -4.44
N GLY A 151 -3.80 -33.15 -5.63
CA GLY A 151 -3.81 -33.93 -6.87
C GLY A 151 -2.44 -34.54 -7.17
N LYS A 152 -1.36 -33.78 -6.94
CA LYS A 152 0.02 -34.30 -7.03
C LYS A 152 0.28 -35.40 -6.00
N ALA A 153 -0.15 -35.20 -4.74
CA ALA A 153 0.04 -36.17 -3.68
C ALA A 153 -0.71 -37.49 -3.91
N LEU A 154 -1.89 -37.43 -4.55
CA LEU A 154 -2.68 -38.61 -4.94
C LEU A 154 -2.17 -39.29 -6.22
N GLY A 155 -1.10 -38.78 -6.84
CA GLY A 155 -0.50 -39.37 -8.04
C GLY A 155 -1.24 -39.07 -9.35
N LEU A 156 -2.09 -38.04 -9.38
CA LEU A 156 -2.71 -37.60 -10.63
C LEU A 156 -1.66 -37.02 -11.58
N SER A 157 -1.88 -37.18 -12.88
CA SER A 157 -1.01 -36.58 -13.89
C SER A 157 -1.02 -35.05 -13.79
N LEU A 158 0.11 -34.41 -14.07
CA LEU A 158 0.22 -32.95 -13.99
C LEU A 158 -0.72 -32.23 -14.97
N ASP A 159 -1.02 -32.86 -16.12
CA ASP A 159 -2.02 -32.35 -17.07
C ASP A 159 -3.42 -32.32 -16.46
N LEU A 160 -3.85 -33.44 -15.85
CA LEU A 160 -5.14 -33.51 -15.19
C LEU A 160 -5.22 -32.53 -14.01
N VAL A 161 -4.16 -32.42 -13.22
CA VAL A 161 -4.09 -31.46 -12.11
C VAL A 161 -4.23 -30.02 -12.60
N ASP A 162 -3.56 -29.64 -13.68
CA ASP A 162 -3.66 -28.27 -14.21
C ASP A 162 -5.03 -28.00 -14.84
N ARG A 163 -5.62 -28.99 -15.52
CA ARG A 163 -6.99 -28.92 -16.04
C ARG A 163 -8.01 -28.70 -14.91
N LEU A 164 -7.94 -29.52 -13.85
CA LEU A 164 -8.78 -29.39 -12.65
C LEU A 164 -8.56 -28.05 -11.93
N ALA A 165 -7.33 -27.55 -11.88
CA ALA A 165 -7.05 -26.26 -11.24
C ALA A 165 -7.54 -25.05 -12.06
N LYS A 166 -7.61 -25.18 -13.39
CA LYS A 166 -8.09 -24.13 -14.30
C LYS A 166 -9.61 -24.07 -14.41
N SER A 167 -10.32 -25.18 -14.21
CA SER A 167 -11.79 -25.19 -14.21
C SER A 167 -12.41 -24.51 -12.99
N ILE A 168 -11.62 -24.24 -11.95
CA ILE A 168 -12.08 -23.57 -10.73
C ILE A 168 -12.23 -22.08 -10.97
N GLU A 169 -13.47 -21.62 -10.83
CA GLU A 169 -13.83 -20.20 -10.89
C GLU A 169 -13.64 -19.51 -9.54
N TRP A 170 -13.55 -18.18 -9.58
CA TRP A 170 -13.23 -17.39 -8.38
C TRP A 170 -14.37 -17.35 -7.34
N TRP A 171 -15.61 -17.62 -7.75
CA TRP A 171 -16.78 -17.68 -6.87
C TRP A 171 -17.05 -19.07 -6.31
N ASP A 172 -16.34 -20.10 -6.76
CA ASP A 172 -16.56 -21.47 -6.30
C ASP A 172 -16.23 -21.60 -4.81
N LYS A 173 -17.18 -22.14 -4.04
CA LYS A 173 -17.05 -22.34 -2.58
C LYS A 173 -16.99 -23.83 -2.24
N GLY A 174 -16.21 -24.17 -1.21
CA GLY A 174 -16.17 -25.53 -0.65
C GLY A 174 -15.36 -26.53 -1.48
N ALA A 175 -15.74 -27.81 -1.43
CA ALA A 175 -15.09 -28.92 -2.13
C ALA A 175 -15.38 -28.92 -3.65
N ILE A 176 -14.66 -29.77 -4.39
CA ILE A 176 -14.91 -29.99 -5.83
C ILE A 176 -16.30 -30.61 -6.00
N ASP A 177 -17.12 -30.03 -6.87
CA ASP A 177 -18.47 -30.52 -7.14
C ASP A 177 -18.46 -31.70 -8.13
N PRO A 178 -19.21 -32.79 -7.88
CA PRO A 178 -19.30 -33.92 -8.79
C PRO A 178 -19.75 -33.56 -10.20
N GLU A 179 -20.61 -32.55 -10.38
CA GLU A 179 -21.07 -32.17 -11.72
C GLU A 179 -19.95 -31.52 -12.54
N SER A 180 -19.14 -30.67 -11.90
CA SER A 180 -17.93 -30.10 -12.51
C SER A 180 -16.96 -31.19 -13.00
N LEU A 181 -16.83 -32.30 -12.26
CA LEU A 181 -16.04 -33.45 -12.70
C LEU A 181 -16.63 -34.11 -13.96
N ARG A 182 -17.96 -34.29 -14.01
CA ARG A 182 -18.64 -34.88 -15.18
C ARG A 182 -18.49 -34.01 -16.42
N GLU A 183 -18.63 -32.69 -16.29
CA GLU A 183 -18.43 -31.73 -17.39
C GLU A 183 -17.01 -31.81 -17.98
N MET A 184 -16.02 -32.16 -17.16
CA MET A 184 -14.63 -32.39 -17.61
C MET A 184 -14.40 -33.78 -18.21
N GLY A 185 -15.44 -34.62 -18.30
CA GLY A 185 -15.37 -36.01 -18.75
C GLY A 185 -14.74 -36.96 -17.73
N LEU A 186 -14.73 -36.57 -16.45
CA LEU A 186 -14.20 -37.39 -15.35
C LEU A 186 -15.33 -38.13 -14.65
N ASN A 187 -15.06 -39.33 -14.16
CA ASN A 187 -16.02 -40.11 -13.39
C ASN A 187 -15.98 -39.69 -11.91
N PRO A 188 -17.03 -39.07 -11.33
CA PRO A 188 -17.04 -38.70 -9.92
C PRO A 188 -17.03 -39.90 -8.97
N GLU A 189 -17.35 -41.10 -9.47
CA GLU A 189 -17.28 -42.35 -8.71
C GLU A 189 -15.85 -42.93 -8.66
N ASP A 190 -14.88 -42.31 -9.35
CA ASP A 190 -13.48 -42.68 -9.19
C ASP A 190 -13.01 -42.36 -7.77
N ILE A 191 -12.51 -43.38 -7.07
CA ILE A 191 -12.10 -43.27 -5.67
C ILE A 191 -11.03 -42.20 -5.45
N THR A 192 -10.12 -42.02 -6.42
CA THR A 192 -9.06 -41.01 -6.35
C THR A 192 -9.65 -39.61 -6.42
N LEU A 193 -10.67 -39.40 -7.24
CA LEU A 193 -11.36 -38.12 -7.37
C LEU A 193 -12.25 -37.82 -6.16
N GLN A 194 -12.85 -38.85 -5.54
CA GLN A 194 -13.56 -38.69 -4.27
C GLN A 194 -12.61 -38.27 -3.15
N TRP A 195 -11.44 -38.92 -3.05
CA TRP A 195 -10.38 -38.53 -2.11
C TRP A 195 -9.88 -37.11 -2.38
N LEU A 196 -9.68 -36.75 -3.65
CA LEU A 196 -9.29 -35.40 -4.04
C LEU A 196 -10.31 -34.38 -3.52
N ALA A 197 -11.60 -34.55 -3.83
CA ALA A 197 -12.65 -33.63 -3.42
C ALA A 197 -12.73 -33.48 -1.90
N ARG A 198 -12.63 -34.60 -1.17
CA ARG A 198 -12.64 -34.62 0.29
C ARG A 198 -11.44 -33.88 0.88
N LEU A 199 -10.22 -34.28 0.52
CA LEU A 199 -8.99 -33.72 1.08
C LEU A 199 -8.82 -32.25 0.72
N VAL A 200 -9.24 -31.85 -0.48
CA VAL A 200 -9.29 -30.43 -0.86
C VAL A 200 -10.22 -29.67 0.07
N GLY A 201 -11.42 -30.19 0.34
CA GLY A 201 -12.37 -29.60 1.28
C GLY A 201 -11.81 -29.44 2.69
N GLU A 202 -11.12 -30.47 3.20
CA GLU A 202 -10.48 -30.45 4.53
C GLU A 202 -9.31 -29.45 4.61
N LEU A 203 -8.56 -29.25 3.51
CA LEU A 203 -7.42 -28.31 3.49
C LEU A 203 -7.81 -26.85 3.32
N LEU A 204 -9.02 -26.52 2.87
CA LEU A 204 -9.38 -25.12 2.62
C LEU A 204 -9.23 -24.27 3.88
N GLY A 205 -8.47 -23.17 3.77
CA GLY A 205 -8.20 -22.26 4.88
C GLY A 205 -7.01 -22.66 5.75
N PHE A 206 -6.46 -23.87 5.63
CA PHE A 206 -5.23 -24.23 6.34
C PHE A 206 -4.06 -23.34 5.89
N PRO A 207 -3.14 -22.97 6.79
CA PRO A 207 -1.93 -22.24 6.43
C PRO A 207 -1.07 -23.10 5.50
N ARG A 208 -0.54 -22.49 4.44
CA ARG A 208 0.31 -23.17 3.45
C ARG A 208 1.76 -22.76 3.57
N HIS A 209 2.03 -21.45 3.60
CA HIS A 209 3.37 -20.88 3.75
C HIS A 209 3.27 -19.41 4.13
N LEU A 210 4.36 -18.89 4.70
CA LEU A 210 4.54 -17.46 4.87
C LEU A 210 5.13 -16.85 3.59
N SER A 211 4.59 -15.71 3.20
CA SER A 211 5.12 -14.85 2.14
C SER A 211 5.50 -13.50 2.73
N GLN A 212 6.17 -12.66 1.94
CA GLN A 212 6.45 -11.27 2.32
C GLN A 212 5.27 -10.38 1.90
N HIS A 213 4.79 -9.54 2.81
CA HIS A 213 3.76 -8.58 2.48
C HIS A 213 4.27 -7.57 1.44
N VAL A 214 3.42 -7.28 0.45
CA VAL A 214 3.70 -6.33 -0.64
C VAL A 214 3.83 -4.85 -0.22
N GLY A 215 3.69 -4.51 1.06
CA GLY A 215 3.61 -3.11 1.49
C GLY A 215 3.66 -2.91 3.00
N GLY A 216 3.08 -3.83 3.78
CA GLY A 216 3.04 -3.72 5.23
C GLY A 216 4.44 -3.73 5.84
N PHE A 217 4.73 -2.68 6.59
CA PHE A 217 6.02 -2.44 7.22
C PHE A 217 5.81 -2.10 8.69
N VAL A 218 6.61 -2.67 9.58
CA VAL A 218 6.57 -2.36 11.02
C VAL A 218 7.77 -1.50 11.40
N ILE A 219 7.55 -0.57 12.33
CA ILE A 219 8.63 0.24 12.91
C ILE A 219 8.46 0.27 14.42
N THR A 220 9.55 0.04 15.14
CA THR A 220 9.57 -0.05 16.61
C THR A 220 10.61 0.86 17.23
N ARG A 221 10.49 1.09 18.54
CA ARG A 221 11.47 1.87 19.31
C ARG A 221 12.60 0.99 19.85
N THR A 222 12.26 -0.20 20.33
CA THR A 222 13.20 -1.25 20.76
C THR A 222 13.55 -2.14 19.57
N PRO A 223 14.64 -2.91 19.62
CA PRO A 223 14.94 -3.91 18.60
C PRO A 223 13.77 -4.88 18.39
N LEU A 224 13.47 -5.21 17.13
CA LEU A 224 12.39 -6.13 16.74
C LEU A 224 12.61 -7.53 17.29
N CYS A 225 13.87 -7.98 17.40
CA CYS A 225 14.21 -9.31 17.92
C CYS A 225 13.84 -9.51 19.40
N GLU A 226 13.55 -8.44 20.15
CA GLU A 226 13.00 -8.55 21.51
C GLU A 226 11.50 -8.87 21.51
N LEU A 227 10.82 -8.74 20.36
CA LEU A 227 9.37 -8.85 20.22
C LEU A 227 8.95 -10.05 19.35
N VAL A 228 9.61 -10.22 18.19
CA VAL A 228 9.26 -11.21 17.18
C VAL A 228 10.53 -11.70 16.45
N PRO A 229 10.60 -12.97 16.03
CA PRO A 229 11.67 -13.43 15.16
C PRO A 229 11.79 -12.58 13.89
N VAL A 230 13.03 -12.27 13.51
CA VAL A 230 13.34 -11.48 12.32
C VAL A 230 14.18 -12.33 11.39
N GLU A 231 13.73 -12.48 10.16
CA GLU A 231 14.42 -13.23 9.12
C GLU A 231 14.90 -12.30 8.00
N ASN A 232 15.91 -12.75 7.25
CA ASN A 232 16.22 -12.11 5.99
C ASN A 232 15.12 -12.45 4.97
N ALA A 233 14.59 -11.44 4.31
CA ALA A 233 13.66 -11.64 3.21
C ALA A 233 14.37 -12.26 2.01
N ALA A 234 13.61 -12.87 1.11
CA ALA A 234 14.13 -13.47 -0.12
C ALA A 234 14.81 -12.44 -1.05
N MET A 235 14.42 -11.16 -0.95
CA MET A 235 15.12 -10.07 -1.64
C MET A 235 16.30 -9.59 -0.81
N PRO A 236 17.48 -9.38 -1.43
CA PRO A 236 18.65 -8.85 -0.75
C PRO A 236 18.33 -7.57 0.02
N ASP A 237 19.03 -7.36 1.12
CA ASP A 237 18.91 -6.15 1.92
C ASP A 237 17.49 -5.85 2.43
N ARG A 238 16.68 -6.90 2.66
CA ARG A 238 15.39 -6.77 3.36
C ARG A 238 15.24 -7.74 4.54
N THR A 239 14.53 -7.32 5.58
CA THR A 239 14.12 -8.17 6.71
C THR A 239 12.61 -8.32 6.71
N VAL A 240 12.15 -9.46 7.19
CA VAL A 240 10.73 -9.77 7.37
C VAL A 240 10.53 -10.35 8.76
N ILE A 241 9.39 -10.04 9.39
CA ILE A 241 8.94 -10.67 10.63
C ILE A 241 7.84 -11.68 10.33
N GLU A 242 7.66 -12.65 11.21
CA GLU A 242 6.66 -13.72 11.01
C GLU A 242 5.20 -13.26 11.14
N TRP A 243 4.97 -12.13 11.83
CA TRP A 243 3.63 -11.59 12.04
C TRP A 243 3.11 -10.87 10.82
N ASP A 244 1.83 -11.09 10.53
CA ASP A 244 1.11 -10.37 9.49
C ASP A 244 0.57 -9.02 10.00
N LYS A 245 -0.18 -8.31 9.15
CA LYS A 245 -0.74 -7.01 9.51
C LYS A 245 -1.78 -7.06 10.63
N ASP A 246 -2.55 -8.14 10.70
CA ASP A 246 -3.65 -8.29 11.65
C ASP A 246 -3.07 -8.61 13.03
N ASP A 247 -2.02 -9.43 13.07
CA ASP A 247 -1.21 -9.67 14.27
C ASP A 247 -0.63 -8.36 14.83
N ILE A 248 -0.06 -7.52 13.95
CA ILE A 248 0.56 -6.25 14.30
C ILE A 248 -0.46 -5.26 14.89
N ASP A 249 -1.68 -5.25 14.34
CA ASP A 249 -2.78 -4.45 14.88
C ASP A 249 -3.24 -4.96 16.24
N ALA A 250 -3.35 -6.28 16.41
CA ALA A 250 -3.77 -6.91 17.65
C ALA A 250 -2.84 -6.56 18.82
N VAL A 251 -1.52 -6.46 18.56
CA VAL A 251 -0.53 -6.06 19.58
C VAL A 251 -0.37 -4.54 19.71
N GLY A 252 -1.05 -3.75 18.86
CA GLY A 252 -1.03 -2.29 18.90
C GLY A 252 0.32 -1.68 18.52
N MET A 253 1.03 -2.36 17.63
CA MET A 253 2.31 -1.90 17.06
C MET A 253 2.07 -0.92 15.92
N PHE A 254 3.04 -0.03 15.72
CA PHE A 254 2.95 0.94 14.64
C PHE A 254 3.36 0.29 13.31
N LYS A 255 2.46 0.40 12.32
CA LYS A 255 2.69 -0.05 10.95
C LYS A 255 2.58 1.10 9.96
N VAL A 256 3.22 0.93 8.81
CA VAL A 256 3.17 1.83 7.67
C VAL A 256 3.02 1.00 6.39
N ASP A 257 2.17 1.47 5.50
CA ASP A 257 2.00 0.90 4.18
C ASP A 257 2.93 1.55 3.17
N VAL A 258 3.91 0.77 2.69
CA VAL A 258 4.82 1.17 1.61
C VAL A 258 4.31 0.57 0.30
N LEU A 259 3.15 1.07 -0.15
CA LEU A 259 2.50 0.63 -1.38
C LEU A 259 3.09 1.34 -2.61
N GLY A 260 3.47 0.54 -3.60
CA GLY A 260 3.96 1.02 -4.89
C GLY A 260 2.89 0.91 -5.97
N LEU A 261 2.34 2.04 -6.41
CA LEU A 261 1.27 2.09 -7.41
C LEU A 261 1.84 2.29 -8.82
N GLY A 262 1.58 1.34 -9.71
CA GLY A 262 2.02 1.41 -11.12
C GLY A 262 1.39 2.58 -11.90
N MET A 263 0.18 3.01 -11.51
CA MET A 263 -0.48 4.17 -12.12
C MET A 263 0.28 5.47 -11.85
N LEU A 264 0.88 5.63 -10.67
CA LEU A 264 1.70 6.80 -10.35
C LEU A 264 2.97 6.83 -11.19
N THR A 265 3.60 5.67 -11.40
CA THR A 265 4.73 5.54 -12.33
C THR A 265 4.33 5.91 -13.77
N CYS A 266 3.15 5.47 -14.23
CA CYS A 266 2.63 5.83 -15.54
C CYS A 266 2.44 7.36 -15.69
N LEU A 267 1.82 8.00 -14.69
CA LEU A 267 1.64 9.44 -14.65
C LEU A 267 2.98 10.19 -14.64
N SER A 268 3.95 9.76 -13.83
CA SER A 268 5.28 10.36 -13.81
C SER A 268 5.95 10.29 -15.18
N LYS A 269 5.96 9.12 -15.82
CA LYS A 269 6.52 8.96 -17.18
C LYS A 269 5.81 9.81 -18.22
N ALA A 270 4.49 9.92 -18.15
CA ALA A 270 3.72 10.78 -19.07
C ALA A 270 4.09 12.26 -18.90
N LEU A 271 4.20 12.74 -17.66
CA LEU A 271 4.63 14.12 -17.38
C LEU A 271 6.06 14.37 -17.86
N ASP A 272 6.98 13.43 -17.66
CA ASP A 272 8.35 13.50 -18.17
C ASP A 272 8.40 13.63 -19.70
N LEU A 273 7.58 12.85 -20.42
CA LEU A 273 7.48 12.95 -21.88
C LEU A 273 6.97 14.31 -22.34
N VAL A 274 5.94 14.85 -21.68
CA VAL A 274 5.41 16.19 -21.97
C VAL A 274 6.48 17.27 -21.73
N ASN A 275 7.21 17.17 -20.62
CA ASN A 275 8.24 18.13 -20.25
C ASN A 275 9.43 18.09 -21.23
N ARG A 276 9.85 16.90 -21.66
CA ARG A 276 10.85 16.74 -22.73
C ARG A 276 10.39 17.33 -24.06
N GLY A 277 9.11 17.13 -24.42
CA GLY A 277 8.51 17.71 -25.62
C GLY A 277 8.43 19.25 -25.61
N LYS A 278 8.18 19.85 -24.44
CA LYS A 278 8.18 21.31 -24.25
C LYS A 278 9.60 21.90 -24.28
N GLY A 279 10.59 21.20 -23.72
CA GLY A 279 12.00 21.57 -23.82
C GLY A 279 12.53 21.57 -25.27
N ALA A 280 12.06 20.62 -26.10
CA ALA A 280 12.41 20.55 -27.52
C ALA A 280 11.75 21.67 -28.36
N LYS A 281 10.54 22.13 -28.01
CA LYS A 281 9.90 23.28 -28.66
C LYS A 281 10.58 24.61 -28.32
N GLY A 282 11.05 24.78 -27.07
CA GLY A 282 11.78 25.99 -26.64
C GLY A 282 13.17 26.17 -27.28
N GLN A 283 13.76 25.12 -27.85
CA GLN A 283 15.01 25.21 -28.61
C GLN A 283 14.82 25.47 -30.11
N ARG A 284 13.65 25.13 -30.68
CA ARG A 284 13.34 25.46 -32.09
C ARG A 284 13.05 26.95 -32.31
N ASP A 285 12.59 27.66 -31.29
CA ASP A 285 12.25 29.09 -31.39
C ASP A 285 13.45 30.05 -31.26
N LYS A 286 14.66 29.52 -30.98
CA LYS A 286 15.89 30.32 -30.85
C LYS A 286 16.82 30.23 -32.05
N ARG A 287 16.44 29.52 -33.11
CA ARG A 287 17.22 29.40 -34.36
C ARG A 287 16.28 29.53 -35.56
N GLY A 288 16.02 30.76 -36.00
CA GLY A 288 15.40 31.00 -37.30
C GLY A 288 14.49 32.21 -37.31
N GLY A 289 15.01 33.31 -37.82
CA GLY A 289 14.25 34.52 -38.09
C GLY A 289 13.08 34.28 -39.05
N ASN A 290 12.04 35.06 -38.80
CA ASN A 290 11.00 35.54 -39.70
C ASN A 290 11.00 34.96 -41.13
N LYS A 291 10.04 34.10 -41.45
CA LYS A 291 9.51 34.00 -42.81
C LYS A 291 7.99 33.81 -42.76
N PRO A 292 7.20 34.67 -43.42
CA PRO A 292 5.76 34.49 -43.49
C PRO A 292 5.45 33.26 -44.33
N ILE A 293 4.51 32.44 -43.87
CA ILE A 293 3.99 31.30 -44.62
C ILE A 293 3.02 31.87 -45.67
N THR A 294 3.50 32.09 -46.88
CA THR A 294 2.62 32.31 -48.04
C THR A 294 1.98 30.98 -48.42
N GLY A 295 0.66 30.92 -48.34
CA GLY A 295 -0.12 29.80 -48.82
C GLY A 295 0.10 29.55 -50.31
N LYS A 296 0.18 28.28 -50.67
CA LYS A 296 -0.22 27.77 -51.99
C LYS A 296 -0.97 26.47 -51.76
N HIS A 297 -2.27 26.53 -52.03
CA HIS A 297 -3.05 25.40 -52.50
C HIS A 297 -2.44 24.87 -53.80
N ASP A 298 -2.51 23.54 -53.96
CA ASP A 298 -3.01 22.82 -55.14
C ASP A 298 -2.38 21.43 -55.22
N PRO A 299 -3.00 20.45 -55.90
CA PRO A 299 -4.42 20.14 -56.04
C PRO A 299 -4.80 18.78 -55.39
#